data_AF-A0A935IYG6-F1
#
_entry.id   AF-A0A935IYG6-F1
#
_cell.length_a   1.000
_cell.length_b   1.000
_cell.length_c   1.000
_cell.angle_alpha   90.00
_cell.angle_beta   90.00
_cell.angle_gamma   90.00
#
_symmetry.space_group_name_H-M   'P 1'
#
loop_
_entity.id
_entity.type
_entity.pdbx_description
1 polymer ?
#
loop_
_entity_poly.entity_id
_entity_poly.type
_entity_poly.pdbx_seq_one_letter_code
_entity_poly.pdbx_strand_id
1 'polypeptide(L)'
;MKKLLTILISLSFGQLLAQDAEKVYEKVNDAVVRIFTYHNDHTSHGQGSGVIIKDKGWVITNYHVLGDAEIIHAEHKGQHIKLDSIIAMDADKDVLILQLNKEFLDKFAKTIPTIKLGDSKKLKVGQKIYAIGSPYGFENTMTEGIISGLRTSFDSTKNFIQISAPISSGSSGGAVVNSKCELIGISTMVISGGTAQNLNFALQIDEVIKTSIAGKKPNTATKASLLNFYFQNGQKELYEKNYLSSIINFEKALQYLDHEESAAILYYYTGLAFIN
;
A
#
# COMPACT_ATOMS: atom_id res chain seq x y z
N MET A 1 -29.70 47.90 -45.57
CA MET A 1 -28.70 46.82 -45.67
C MET A 1 -27.88 46.77 -44.38
N LYS A 2 -27.71 45.56 -43.84
CA LYS A 2 -26.81 45.13 -42.74
C LYS A 2 -27.03 45.71 -41.33
N LYS A 3 -27.88 45.01 -40.56
CA LYS A 3 -27.79 44.96 -39.10
C LYS A 3 -26.48 44.24 -38.72
N LEU A 4 -25.65 44.90 -37.92
CA LEU A 4 -24.43 44.33 -37.36
C LEU A 4 -24.84 43.33 -36.26
N LEU A 5 -24.77 42.04 -36.57
CA LEU A 5 -24.99 40.97 -35.61
C LEU A 5 -23.65 40.70 -34.90
N THR A 6 -23.47 41.26 -33.72
CA THR A 6 -22.34 40.93 -32.84
C THR A 6 -22.59 39.55 -32.26
N ILE A 7 -21.98 38.53 -32.86
CA ILE A 7 -21.91 37.17 -32.30
C ILE A 7 -20.86 37.20 -31.19
N LEU A 8 -21.30 37.27 -29.93
CA LEU A 8 -20.48 36.95 -28.78
C LEU A 8 -20.26 35.43 -28.78
N ILE A 9 -19.15 34.98 -29.34
CA ILE A 9 -18.61 33.65 -29.11
C ILE A 9 -18.10 33.65 -27.67
N SER A 10 -18.94 33.22 -26.73
CA SER A 10 -18.48 32.92 -25.37
C SER A 10 -17.49 31.76 -25.46
N LEU A 11 -16.20 32.05 -25.32
CA LEU A 11 -15.16 31.05 -25.13
C LEU A 11 -15.61 30.09 -24.03
N SER A 12 -15.66 28.81 -24.37
CA SER A 12 -15.77 27.72 -23.42
C SER A 12 -14.56 27.78 -22.48
N PHE A 13 -14.74 28.41 -21.33
CA PHE A 13 -13.84 28.20 -20.21
C PHE A 13 -13.98 26.73 -19.83
N GLY A 14 -12.99 25.92 -20.19
CA GLY A 14 -12.76 24.61 -19.61
C GLY A 14 -12.42 24.80 -18.13
N GLN A 15 -13.44 25.12 -17.32
CA GLN A 15 -13.37 24.93 -15.89
C GLN A 15 -13.23 23.43 -15.70
N LEU A 16 -12.01 22.99 -15.40
CA LEU A 16 -11.74 21.68 -14.87
C LEU A 16 -12.41 21.64 -13.48
N LEU A 17 -13.73 21.45 -13.46
CA LEU A 17 -14.48 21.31 -12.23
C LEU A 17 -13.92 20.07 -11.53
N ALA A 18 -13.54 20.23 -10.26
CA ALA A 18 -13.30 19.09 -9.40
C ALA A 18 -14.52 18.17 -9.53
N GLN A 19 -14.29 16.93 -9.95
CA GLN A 19 -15.37 15.97 -10.11
C GLN A 19 -16.06 15.78 -8.75
N ASP A 20 -17.39 15.70 -8.76
CA ASP A 20 -18.17 15.42 -7.55
C ASP A 20 -17.69 14.12 -6.89
N ALA A 21 -17.63 14.10 -5.56
CA ALA A 21 -17.11 12.99 -4.77
C ALA A 21 -17.82 11.67 -5.12
N GLU A 22 -19.14 11.73 -5.36
CA GLU A 22 -19.95 10.60 -5.83
C GLU A 22 -19.39 10.00 -7.12
N LYS A 23 -19.12 10.83 -8.12
CA LYS A 23 -18.62 10.34 -9.42
C LYS A 23 -17.15 9.89 -9.37
N VAL A 24 -16.37 10.37 -8.38
CA VAL A 24 -15.04 9.84 -8.12
C VAL A 24 -15.17 8.45 -7.50
N TYR A 25 -16.03 8.32 -6.50
CA TYR A 25 -16.33 7.05 -5.85
C TYR A 25 -16.78 5.99 -6.86
N GLU A 26 -17.81 6.25 -7.66
CA GLU A 26 -18.31 5.30 -8.67
C GLU A 26 -17.22 4.78 -9.62
N LYS A 27 -16.25 5.62 -9.99
CA LYS A 27 -15.18 5.26 -10.91
C LYS A 27 -14.04 4.50 -10.25
N VAL A 28 -13.73 4.81 -8.99
CA VAL A 28 -12.54 4.32 -8.30
C VAL A 28 -12.85 3.14 -7.41
N ASN A 29 -14.03 3.14 -6.78
CA ASN A 29 -14.42 2.24 -5.71
C ASN A 29 -14.07 0.80 -6.01
N ASP A 30 -14.48 0.32 -7.19
CA ASP A 30 -14.37 -1.09 -7.46
C ASP A 30 -12.91 -1.54 -7.70
N ALA A 31 -12.00 -0.60 -7.93
CA ALA A 31 -10.56 -0.85 -8.03
C ALA A 31 -9.87 -0.96 -6.66
N VAL A 32 -10.57 -0.68 -5.57
CA VAL A 32 -10.06 -0.77 -4.21
C VAL A 32 -10.65 -2.00 -3.55
N VAL A 33 -9.76 -2.86 -3.04
CA VAL A 33 -10.10 -4.15 -2.43
C VAL A 33 -9.74 -4.14 -0.95
N ARG A 34 -10.40 -4.98 -0.18
CA ARG A 34 -9.98 -5.32 1.18
C ARG A 34 -8.90 -6.40 1.12
N ILE A 35 -7.90 -6.31 1.98
CA ILE A 35 -6.85 -7.31 2.13
C ILE A 35 -6.98 -7.95 3.50
N PHE A 36 -6.89 -9.27 3.53
CA PHE A 36 -6.80 -10.08 4.74
C PHE A 36 -5.55 -10.93 4.70
N THR A 37 -4.93 -11.08 5.85
CA THR A 37 -3.75 -11.92 6.00
C THR A 37 -3.96 -12.93 7.13
N TYR A 38 -3.44 -14.13 6.93
CA TYR A 38 -3.62 -15.26 7.84
C TYR A 38 -2.32 -16.01 8.03
N HIS A 39 -2.21 -16.64 9.20
CA HIS A 39 -1.18 -17.66 9.41
C HIS A 39 -1.55 -18.96 8.70
N ASN A 40 -0.58 -19.87 8.57
CA ASN A 40 -0.79 -21.20 7.98
C ASN A 40 -1.87 -22.04 8.68
N ASP A 41 -2.15 -21.78 9.96
CA ASP A 41 -3.23 -22.42 10.73
C ASP A 41 -4.62 -21.76 10.48
N HIS A 42 -4.69 -20.84 9.52
CA HIS A 42 -5.87 -20.05 9.15
C HIS A 42 -6.37 -19.08 10.22
N THR A 43 -5.59 -18.81 11.26
CA THR A 43 -5.90 -17.72 12.19
C THR A 43 -5.69 -16.37 11.52
N SER A 44 -6.61 -15.43 11.77
CA SER A 44 -6.53 -14.07 11.23
C SER A 44 -5.32 -13.34 11.81
N HIS A 45 -4.45 -12.82 10.95
CA HIS A 45 -3.27 -12.06 11.33
C HIS A 45 -3.51 -10.55 11.21
N GLY A 46 -3.94 -10.09 10.04
CA GLY A 46 -4.04 -8.66 9.73
C GLY A 46 -5.08 -8.34 8.67
N GLN A 47 -5.34 -7.06 8.53
CA GLN A 47 -6.20 -6.53 7.48
C GLN A 47 -5.69 -5.19 6.96
N GLY A 48 -6.04 -4.91 5.72
CA GLY A 48 -5.72 -3.66 5.05
C GLY A 48 -6.59 -3.44 3.83
N SER A 49 -6.09 -2.59 2.95
CA SER A 49 -6.67 -2.28 1.66
C SER A 49 -5.67 -2.57 0.55
N GLY A 50 -6.14 -2.68 -0.68
CA GLY A 50 -5.29 -2.80 -1.86
C GLY A 50 -5.92 -2.10 -3.05
N VAL A 51 -5.10 -1.83 -4.06
CA VAL A 51 -5.53 -1.13 -5.28
C VAL A 51 -5.16 -1.94 -6.51
N ILE A 52 -6.16 -2.22 -7.35
CA ILE A 52 -6.01 -2.95 -8.60
C ILE A 52 -5.53 -2.03 -9.72
N ILE A 53 -4.44 -2.41 -10.39
CA ILE A 53 -3.90 -1.74 -11.57
C ILE A 53 -3.94 -2.67 -12.79
N LYS A 54 -4.74 -2.31 -13.80
CA LYS A 54 -5.14 -3.19 -14.92
C LYS A 54 -3.99 -3.67 -15.75
N ASP A 55 -3.15 -2.73 -16.15
CA ASP A 55 -2.26 -2.93 -17.29
C ASP A 55 -1.29 -4.10 -17.02
N LYS A 56 -1.17 -4.50 -15.76
CA LYS A 56 -0.32 -5.57 -15.28
C LYS A 56 -1.05 -6.62 -14.43
N GLY A 57 -2.34 -6.45 -14.15
CA GLY A 57 -3.13 -7.34 -13.28
C GLY A 57 -2.60 -7.35 -11.84
N TRP A 58 -2.16 -6.21 -11.33
CA TRP A 58 -1.50 -6.11 -10.03
C TRP A 58 -2.44 -5.59 -8.96
N VAL A 59 -2.24 -6.05 -7.73
CA VAL A 59 -2.79 -5.44 -6.51
C VAL A 59 -1.63 -4.83 -5.75
N ILE A 60 -1.69 -3.53 -5.52
CA ILE A 60 -0.74 -2.80 -4.67
C ILE A 60 -1.33 -2.71 -3.27
N THR A 61 -0.52 -3.02 -2.27
CA THR A 61 -0.83 -2.77 -0.85
C THR A 61 0.46 -2.38 -0.11
N ASN A 62 0.37 -2.17 1.19
CA ASN A 62 1.55 -1.94 2.01
C ASN A 62 2.23 -3.25 2.42
N TYR A 63 3.55 -3.21 2.56
CA TYR A 63 4.32 -4.36 3.02
C TYR A 63 3.94 -4.77 4.45
N HIS A 64 3.74 -3.79 5.35
CA HIS A 64 3.38 -4.07 6.74
C HIS A 64 2.00 -4.74 6.91
N VAL A 65 1.13 -4.69 5.89
CA VAL A 65 -0.16 -5.42 5.93
C VAL A 65 0.06 -6.92 5.90
N LEU A 66 1.15 -7.38 5.26
CA LEU A 66 1.55 -8.78 5.28
C LEU A 66 2.04 -9.22 6.66
N GLY A 67 2.85 -8.39 7.33
CA GLY A 67 3.44 -8.75 8.62
C GLY A 67 4.29 -10.02 8.52
N ASP A 68 4.02 -11.00 9.39
CA ASP A 68 4.61 -12.34 9.34
C ASP A 68 3.64 -13.43 8.85
N ALA A 69 2.49 -13.02 8.29
CA ALA A 69 1.52 -13.92 7.71
C ALA A 69 2.04 -14.62 6.44
N GLU A 70 1.59 -15.86 6.24
CA GLU A 70 1.94 -16.66 5.08
C GLU A 70 0.87 -16.64 3.98
N ILE A 71 -0.37 -16.30 4.33
CA ILE A 71 -1.51 -16.31 3.42
C ILE A 71 -2.06 -14.88 3.27
N ILE A 72 -2.31 -14.47 2.02
CA ILE A 72 -2.92 -13.18 1.70
C ILE A 72 -4.11 -13.37 0.77
N HIS A 73 -5.25 -12.79 1.14
CA HIS A 73 -6.47 -12.80 0.35
C HIS A 73 -6.93 -11.37 0.06
N ALA A 74 -7.44 -11.15 -1.15
CA ALA A 74 -8.16 -9.95 -1.49
C ALA A 74 -9.67 -10.23 -1.51
N GLU A 75 -10.49 -9.22 -1.21
CA GLU A 75 -11.94 -9.31 -1.26
C GLU A 75 -12.53 -8.00 -1.82
N HIS A 76 -13.59 -8.14 -2.61
CA HIS A 76 -14.39 -7.02 -3.08
C HIS A 76 -15.88 -7.39 -3.11
N LYS A 77 -16.74 -6.58 -2.48
CA LYS A 77 -18.19 -6.79 -2.37
C LYS A 77 -18.55 -8.20 -1.89
N GLY A 78 -17.83 -8.70 -0.89
CA GLY A 78 -18.00 -10.06 -0.36
C GLY A 78 -17.50 -11.18 -1.27
N GLN A 79 -16.86 -10.88 -2.39
CA GLN A 79 -16.27 -11.87 -3.29
C GLN A 79 -14.77 -11.98 -3.06
N HIS A 80 -14.30 -13.19 -2.77
CA HIS A 80 -12.87 -13.46 -2.70
C HIS A 80 -12.21 -13.31 -4.07
N ILE A 81 -11.12 -12.55 -4.08
CA ILE A 81 -10.24 -12.34 -5.22
C ILE A 81 -8.97 -13.15 -4.97
N LYS A 82 -8.74 -14.15 -5.83
CA LYS A 82 -7.53 -14.96 -5.76
C LYS A 82 -6.31 -14.16 -6.21
N LEU A 83 -5.22 -14.34 -5.46
CA LEU A 83 -3.90 -13.79 -5.73
C LEU A 83 -2.95 -14.96 -6.01
N ASP A 84 -2.12 -14.85 -7.07
CA ASP A 84 -1.25 -15.94 -7.52
C ASP A 84 0.12 -15.91 -6.86
N SER A 85 0.72 -14.72 -6.72
CA SER A 85 2.10 -14.58 -6.26
C SER A 85 2.42 -13.15 -5.86
N ILE A 86 3.52 -12.98 -5.13
CA ILE A 86 4.16 -11.69 -4.90
C ILE A 86 5.01 -11.34 -6.13
N ILE A 87 4.72 -10.20 -6.76
CA ILE A 87 5.46 -9.66 -7.91
C ILE A 87 6.66 -8.83 -7.44
N ALA A 88 6.45 -8.00 -6.42
CA ALA A 88 7.49 -7.17 -5.85
C ALA A 88 7.19 -6.85 -4.38
N MET A 89 8.24 -6.66 -3.60
CA MET A 89 8.16 -6.15 -2.24
C MET A 89 9.33 -5.21 -1.98
N ASP A 90 9.09 -4.18 -1.20
CA ASP A 90 10.09 -3.21 -0.75
C ASP A 90 9.72 -2.81 0.68
N ALA A 91 10.37 -3.46 1.64
CA ALA A 91 10.11 -3.25 3.06
C ALA A 91 10.47 -1.82 3.49
N ASP A 92 11.55 -1.25 2.93
CA ASP A 92 11.99 0.11 3.24
C ASP A 92 10.94 1.14 2.81
N LYS A 93 10.31 0.92 1.64
CA LYS A 93 9.23 1.75 1.11
C LYS A 93 7.84 1.37 1.57
N ASP A 94 7.70 0.29 2.33
CA ASP A 94 6.41 -0.23 2.75
C ASP A 94 5.48 -0.56 1.56
N VAL A 95 6.01 -1.22 0.53
CA VAL A 95 5.28 -1.59 -0.70
C VAL A 95 5.25 -3.09 -0.90
N LEU A 96 4.06 -3.61 -1.21
CA LEU A 96 3.85 -4.99 -1.66
C LEU A 96 2.98 -4.98 -2.93
N ILE A 97 3.42 -5.71 -3.96
CA ILE A 97 2.72 -5.86 -5.23
C ILE A 97 2.43 -7.34 -5.45
N LEU A 98 1.16 -7.66 -5.67
CA LEU A 98 0.64 -9.02 -5.80
C LEU A 98 0.05 -9.19 -7.20
N GLN A 99 0.12 -10.40 -7.73
CA GLN A 99 -0.49 -10.76 -9.01
C GLN A 99 -1.93 -11.21 -8.78
N LEU A 100 -2.89 -10.58 -9.46
CA LEU A 100 -4.24 -11.14 -9.58
C LEU A 100 -4.17 -12.46 -10.32
N ASN A 101 -4.97 -13.42 -9.85
CA ASN A 101 -5.07 -14.72 -10.48
C ASN A 101 -5.54 -14.62 -11.93
N LYS A 102 -4.91 -15.40 -12.80
CA LYS A 102 -5.21 -15.36 -14.25
C LYS A 102 -6.67 -15.70 -14.58
N GLU A 103 -7.28 -16.66 -13.89
CA GLU A 103 -8.69 -17.02 -14.09
C GLU A 103 -9.61 -15.87 -13.69
N PHE A 104 -9.29 -15.19 -12.58
CA PHE A 104 -10.00 -13.98 -12.17
C PHE A 104 -9.83 -12.86 -13.21
N LEU A 105 -8.61 -12.64 -13.70
CA LEU A 105 -8.33 -11.68 -14.78
C LEU A 105 -9.13 -12.01 -16.04
N ASP A 106 -9.16 -13.27 -16.49
CA ASP A 106 -9.85 -13.68 -17.72
C ASP A 106 -11.38 -13.54 -17.58
N LYS A 107 -11.93 -13.92 -16.41
CA LYS A 107 -13.37 -13.83 -16.13
C LYS A 107 -13.86 -12.38 -16.03
N PHE A 108 -13.04 -11.51 -15.46
CA PHE A 108 -13.43 -10.12 -15.20
C PHE A 108 -12.69 -9.11 -16.10
N ALA A 109 -11.89 -9.52 -17.10
CA ALA A 109 -11.01 -8.65 -17.88
C ALA A 109 -11.70 -7.37 -18.43
N LYS A 110 -12.97 -7.51 -18.82
CA LYS A 110 -13.78 -6.42 -19.37
C LYS A 110 -14.40 -5.51 -18.30
N THR A 111 -14.53 -6.00 -17.06
CA THR A 111 -15.18 -5.32 -15.94
C THR A 111 -14.24 -4.99 -14.80
N ILE A 112 -12.97 -5.45 -14.81
CA ILE A 112 -12.01 -5.10 -13.76
C ILE A 112 -11.84 -3.59 -13.80
N PRO A 113 -12.30 -2.91 -12.75
CA PRO A 113 -12.26 -1.47 -12.58
C PRO A 113 -10.84 -1.12 -12.17
N THR A 114 -10.24 -0.18 -12.88
CA THR A 114 -8.82 0.10 -12.69
C THR A 114 -8.59 1.57 -12.65
N ILE A 115 -7.63 1.92 -11.81
CA ILE A 115 -7.31 3.30 -11.57
C ILE A 115 -6.14 3.73 -12.45
N LYS A 116 -6.29 4.90 -13.08
CA LYS A 116 -5.19 5.49 -13.85
C LYS A 116 -4.14 6.03 -12.90
N LEU A 117 -2.88 5.86 -13.25
CA LEU A 117 -1.77 6.44 -12.50
C LEU A 117 -1.73 7.96 -12.74
N GLY A 118 -1.61 8.72 -11.66
CA GLY A 118 -1.32 10.15 -11.69
C GLY A 118 0.17 10.44 -11.83
N ASP A 119 0.50 11.73 -11.89
CA ASP A 119 1.88 12.22 -11.96
C ASP A 119 2.24 12.95 -10.67
N SER A 120 3.14 12.34 -9.89
CA SER A 120 3.50 12.86 -8.57
C SER A 120 4.24 14.21 -8.64
N LYS A 121 4.86 14.54 -9.78
CA LYS A 121 5.55 15.83 -10.01
C LYS A 121 4.59 17.00 -10.20
N LYS A 122 3.32 16.72 -10.48
CA LYS A 122 2.26 17.72 -10.67
C LYS A 122 1.45 17.99 -9.40
N LEU A 123 1.78 17.33 -8.30
CA LEU A 123 1.09 17.51 -7.03
C LEU A 123 1.35 18.90 -6.47
N LYS A 124 0.32 19.50 -5.88
CA LYS A 124 0.37 20.83 -5.26
C LYS A 124 -0.42 20.80 -3.97
N VAL A 125 0.15 21.43 -2.93
CA VAL A 125 -0.55 21.69 -1.68
C VAL A 125 -1.86 22.44 -1.96
N GLY A 126 -2.95 22.05 -1.30
CA GLY A 126 -4.30 22.57 -1.52
C GLY A 126 -5.12 21.83 -2.58
N GLN A 127 -4.54 20.91 -3.35
CA GLN A 127 -5.32 20.07 -4.28
C GLN A 127 -6.30 19.19 -3.50
N LYS A 128 -7.57 19.16 -3.96
CA LYS A 128 -8.59 18.25 -3.46
C LYS A 128 -8.21 16.81 -3.78
N ILE A 129 -8.37 15.93 -2.80
CA ILE A 129 -8.10 14.50 -2.89
C ILE A 129 -9.24 13.71 -2.25
N TYR A 130 -9.29 12.43 -2.58
CA TYR A 130 -10.17 11.44 -1.97
C TYR A 130 -9.33 10.24 -1.56
N ALA A 131 -9.57 9.71 -0.37
CA ALA A 131 -8.97 8.47 0.11
C ALA A 131 -10.05 7.39 0.18
N ILE A 132 -9.77 6.20 -0.35
CA ILE A 132 -10.71 5.07 -0.36
C ILE A 132 -9.96 3.84 0.16
N GLY A 133 -10.54 3.17 1.15
CA GLY A 133 -9.98 1.96 1.74
C GLY A 133 -10.98 1.26 2.67
N SER A 134 -10.47 0.39 3.54
CA SER A 134 -11.27 -0.49 4.40
C SER A 134 -10.92 -0.29 5.88
N PRO A 135 -11.14 0.91 6.46
CA PRO A 135 -10.83 1.20 7.86
C PRO A 135 -11.59 0.24 8.78
N TYR A 136 -10.89 -0.43 9.68
CA TYR A 136 -11.42 -1.47 10.58
C TYR A 136 -12.22 -2.56 9.84
N GLY A 137 -11.94 -2.77 8.55
CA GLY A 137 -12.64 -3.75 7.71
C GLY A 137 -13.95 -3.23 7.10
N PHE A 138 -14.36 -1.98 7.37
CA PHE A 138 -15.49 -1.33 6.70
C PHE A 138 -15.13 -1.03 5.26
N GLU A 139 -15.43 -2.00 4.40
CA GLU A 139 -15.10 -2.03 2.99
C GLU A 139 -15.45 -0.72 2.29
N ASN A 140 -14.52 -0.26 1.44
CA ASN A 140 -14.75 0.84 0.50
C ASN A 140 -15.23 2.16 1.15
N THR A 141 -14.77 2.48 2.36
CA THR A 141 -15.01 3.77 2.99
C THR A 141 -14.25 4.86 2.24
N MET A 142 -14.97 5.87 1.75
CA MET A 142 -14.38 7.08 1.14
C MET A 142 -14.34 8.24 2.14
N THR A 143 -13.20 8.92 2.19
CA THR A 143 -13.04 10.21 2.84
C THR A 143 -12.48 11.23 1.85
N GLU A 144 -12.69 12.52 2.12
CA GLU A 144 -12.19 13.60 1.28
C GLU A 144 -11.33 14.59 2.07
N GLY A 145 -10.45 15.29 1.35
CA GLY A 145 -9.56 16.26 1.95
C GLY A 145 -8.73 16.99 0.91
N ILE A 146 -7.57 17.50 1.35
CA ILE A 146 -6.59 18.15 0.48
C ILE A 146 -5.20 17.54 0.69
N ILE A 147 -4.29 17.85 -0.23
CA ILE A 147 -2.85 17.75 0.01
C ILE A 147 -2.46 18.86 0.99
N SER A 148 -2.18 18.48 2.24
CA SER A 148 -1.72 19.38 3.30
C SER A 148 -0.23 19.69 3.20
N GLY A 149 0.55 18.82 2.57
CA GLY A 149 1.99 18.98 2.41
C GLY A 149 2.61 17.91 1.52
N LEU A 150 3.71 18.24 0.87
CA LEU A 150 4.58 17.27 0.21
C LEU A 150 5.83 17.10 1.07
N ARG A 151 6.15 15.86 1.45
CA ARG A 151 7.20 15.55 2.40
C ARG A 151 8.17 14.56 1.80
N THR A 152 9.43 14.69 2.17
CA THR A 152 10.48 13.72 1.87
C THR A 152 10.96 13.16 3.20
N SER A 153 11.19 11.84 3.28
CA SER A 153 11.74 11.21 4.46
C SER A 153 13.12 11.78 4.80
N PHE A 154 13.54 11.66 6.06
CA PHE A 154 14.83 12.19 6.53
C PHE A 154 16.03 11.63 5.77
N ASP A 155 15.98 10.35 5.41
CA ASP A 155 17.00 9.65 4.60
C ASP A 155 16.88 9.95 3.08
N SER A 156 15.90 10.77 2.68
CA SER A 156 15.63 11.16 1.29
C SER A 156 15.28 10.00 0.34
N THR A 157 14.85 8.85 0.87
CA THR A 157 14.51 7.67 0.06
C THR A 157 13.04 7.61 -0.35
N LYS A 158 12.14 8.33 0.37
CA LYS A 158 10.69 8.25 0.20
C LYS A 158 10.06 9.62 0.09
N ASN A 159 9.10 9.73 -0.80
CA ASN A 159 8.28 10.93 -0.96
C ASN A 159 6.84 10.61 -0.56
N PHE A 160 6.30 11.43 0.34
CA PHE A 160 4.97 11.29 0.90
C PHE A 160 4.08 12.47 0.54
N ILE A 161 2.78 12.20 0.52
CA ILE A 161 1.69 13.17 0.48
C ILE A 161 1.12 13.21 1.88
N GLN A 162 1.27 14.34 2.57
CA GLN A 162 0.52 14.60 3.79
C GLN A 162 -0.89 15.02 3.39
N ILE A 163 -1.90 14.33 3.90
CA ILE A 163 -3.31 14.53 3.53
C ILE A 163 -4.14 14.97 4.73
N SER A 164 -5.20 15.74 4.48
CA SER A 164 -6.20 16.06 5.51
C SER A 164 -7.37 15.07 5.55
N ALA A 165 -7.50 14.20 4.54
CA ALA A 165 -8.53 13.17 4.51
C ALA A 165 -8.28 12.16 5.64
N PRO A 166 -9.27 11.91 6.51
CA PRO A 166 -9.14 10.92 7.57
C PRO A 166 -8.88 9.52 7.01
N ILE A 167 -7.92 8.83 7.60
CA ILE A 167 -7.68 7.40 7.41
C ILE A 167 -7.54 6.75 8.80
N SER A 168 -7.65 5.43 8.88
CA SER A 168 -7.52 4.69 10.14
C SER A 168 -6.88 3.32 9.90
N SER A 169 -6.64 2.55 10.96
CA SER A 169 -6.21 1.15 10.84
C SER A 169 -7.10 0.40 9.83
N GLY A 170 -6.50 -0.33 8.90
CA GLY A 170 -7.21 -0.98 7.78
C GLY A 170 -7.27 -0.15 6.48
N SER A 171 -7.08 1.18 6.54
CA SER A 171 -6.91 2.01 5.34
C SER A 171 -5.52 1.85 4.69
N SER A 172 -4.53 1.25 5.37
CA SER A 172 -3.21 0.97 4.81
C SER A 172 -3.32 0.17 3.51
N GLY A 173 -2.64 0.62 2.47
CA GLY A 173 -2.69 0.06 1.12
C GLY A 173 -3.84 0.60 0.25
N GLY A 174 -4.67 1.51 0.80
CA GLY A 174 -5.80 2.11 0.11
C GLY A 174 -5.41 3.19 -0.91
N ALA A 175 -6.38 3.56 -1.76
CA ALA A 175 -6.15 4.52 -2.83
C ALA A 175 -6.26 5.96 -2.32
N VAL A 176 -5.29 6.81 -2.66
CA VAL A 176 -5.42 8.27 -2.59
C VAL A 176 -5.42 8.83 -4.01
N VAL A 177 -6.50 9.53 -4.36
CA VAL A 177 -6.79 9.96 -5.73
C VAL A 177 -7.04 11.45 -5.81
N ASN A 178 -6.71 12.04 -6.96
CA ASN A 178 -7.08 13.42 -7.25
C ASN A 178 -8.51 13.50 -7.85
N SER A 179 -9.03 14.71 -8.03
CA SER A 179 -10.35 14.95 -8.63
C SER A 179 -10.50 14.51 -10.10
N LYS A 180 -9.44 13.99 -10.74
CA LYS A 180 -9.49 13.37 -12.08
C LYS A 180 -9.60 11.85 -12.02
N CYS A 181 -9.79 11.27 -10.83
CA CYS A 181 -9.76 9.82 -10.58
C CYS A 181 -8.40 9.18 -10.90
N GLU A 182 -7.31 9.94 -10.76
CA GLU A 182 -5.96 9.42 -10.94
C GLU A 182 -5.38 9.05 -9.56
N LEU A 183 -4.83 7.85 -9.44
CA LEU A 183 -4.10 7.37 -8.27
C LEU A 183 -2.82 8.19 -8.11
N ILE A 184 -2.73 8.97 -7.04
CA ILE A 184 -1.56 9.80 -6.74
C ILE A 184 -0.75 9.26 -5.56
N GLY A 185 -1.33 8.38 -4.75
CA GLY A 185 -0.60 7.70 -3.69
C GLY A 185 -1.34 6.52 -3.07
N ILE A 186 -0.63 5.82 -2.20
CA ILE A 186 -1.13 4.69 -1.39
C ILE A 186 -1.13 5.11 0.07
N SER A 187 -2.28 5.10 0.75
CA SER A 187 -2.36 5.42 2.18
C SER A 187 -1.52 4.41 2.99
N THR A 188 -0.69 4.88 3.91
CA THR A 188 0.29 4.04 4.61
C THR A 188 0.39 4.33 6.11
N MET A 189 0.46 5.60 6.49
CA MET A 189 0.88 5.96 7.85
C MET A 189 -0.06 7.00 8.46
N VAL A 190 -0.40 6.78 9.73
CA VAL A 190 -1.01 7.76 10.61
C VAL A 190 -0.02 8.05 11.73
N ILE A 191 0.31 9.33 11.92
CA ILE A 191 1.03 9.79 13.10
C ILE A 191 -0.02 10.34 14.06
N SER A 192 -0.28 9.56 15.11
CA SER A 192 -1.20 9.89 16.20
C SER A 192 -0.45 9.94 17.55
N GLY A 193 -0.98 10.70 18.51
CA GLY A 193 -0.40 10.85 19.85
C GLY A 193 0.46 12.10 20.04
N GLY A 194 0.85 12.38 21.30
CA GLY A 194 1.52 13.62 21.68
C GLY A 194 0.63 14.85 21.45
N THR A 195 1.18 15.91 20.86
CA THR A 195 0.44 17.11 20.44
C THR A 195 -0.03 17.06 18.98
N ALA A 196 0.25 15.96 18.27
CA ALA A 196 -0.12 15.82 16.87
C ALA A 196 -1.62 15.50 16.72
N GLN A 197 -2.32 16.29 15.89
CA GLN A 197 -3.75 16.09 15.60
C GLN A 197 -3.93 15.18 14.36
N ASN A 198 -3.59 13.89 14.48
CA ASN A 198 -3.80 12.87 13.45
C ASN A 198 -3.27 13.26 12.06
N LEU A 199 -1.95 13.28 11.90
CA LEU A 199 -1.33 13.54 10.60
C LEU A 199 -1.39 12.27 9.75
N ASN A 200 -1.99 12.38 8.57
CA ASN A 200 -2.21 11.26 7.66
C ASN A 200 -1.27 11.36 6.46
N PHE A 201 -0.74 10.22 6.01
CA PHE A 201 0.23 10.16 4.92
C PHE A 201 -0.08 9.05 3.91
N ALA A 202 0.20 9.38 2.65
CA ALA A 202 0.24 8.44 1.55
C ALA A 202 1.63 8.44 0.89
N LEU A 203 2.13 7.28 0.50
CA LEU A 203 3.33 7.18 -0.32
C LEU A 203 3.00 7.63 -1.75
N GLN A 204 3.83 8.50 -2.33
CA GLN A 204 3.60 8.96 -3.72
C GLN A 204 3.63 7.79 -4.69
N ILE A 205 2.73 7.79 -5.67
CA ILE A 205 2.57 6.66 -6.58
C ILE A 205 3.83 6.40 -7.42
N ASP A 206 4.61 7.44 -7.71
CA ASP A 206 5.89 7.31 -8.42
C ASP A 206 6.90 6.47 -7.63
N GLU A 207 6.87 6.51 -6.29
CA GLU A 207 7.73 5.67 -5.45
C GLU A 207 7.37 4.19 -5.56
N VAL A 208 6.07 3.88 -5.60
CA VAL A 208 5.54 2.52 -5.80
C VAL A 208 5.90 2.00 -7.20
N ILE A 209 5.70 2.83 -8.22
CA ILE A 209 5.98 2.43 -9.60
C ILE A 209 7.48 2.19 -9.80
N LYS A 210 8.37 3.00 -9.22
CA LYS A 210 9.83 2.78 -9.28
C LYS A 210 10.21 1.41 -8.72
N THR A 211 9.59 0.98 -7.61
CA THR A 211 9.78 -0.37 -7.05
C THR A 211 9.38 -1.46 -8.05
N SER A 212 8.42 -1.19 -8.92
CA SER A 212 7.93 -2.13 -9.94
C SER A 212 8.63 -2.08 -11.31
N ILE A 213 9.29 -0.96 -11.66
CA ILE A 213 9.89 -0.71 -13.00
C ILE A 213 11.42 -0.76 -12.96
N ALA A 214 12.06 -0.46 -11.83
CA ALA A 214 13.50 -0.64 -11.71
C ALA A 214 13.76 -2.15 -11.73
N GLY A 215 14.29 -2.66 -12.85
CA GLY A 215 14.69 -4.04 -13.08
C GLY A 215 15.79 -4.57 -12.15
N LYS A 216 15.69 -4.31 -10.84
CA LYS A 216 15.92 -5.39 -9.90
C LYS A 216 14.92 -6.47 -10.34
N LYS A 217 15.43 -7.46 -11.08
CA LYS A 217 14.92 -8.83 -10.98
C LYS A 217 14.46 -9.01 -9.54
N PRO A 218 13.30 -9.66 -9.31
CA PRO A 218 12.84 -9.89 -7.95
C PRO A 218 14.09 -10.25 -7.14
N ASN A 219 14.32 -9.58 -6.02
CA ASN A 219 14.90 -10.36 -4.94
C ASN A 219 13.83 -11.44 -4.75
N THR A 220 13.92 -12.52 -5.54
CA THR A 220 13.65 -13.87 -5.08
C THR A 220 14.32 -13.82 -3.75
N ALA A 221 13.53 -13.68 -2.69
CA ALA A 221 14.04 -13.24 -1.40
C ALA A 221 15.22 -14.17 -1.13
N THR A 222 16.44 -13.63 -1.28
CA THR A 222 17.59 -14.52 -1.34
C THR A 222 17.67 -15.14 0.04
N LYS A 223 18.23 -16.33 0.17
CA LYS A 223 18.45 -16.90 1.51
C LYS A 223 19.06 -15.86 2.47
N ALA A 224 20.01 -15.06 1.98
CA ALA A 224 20.59 -13.94 2.70
C ALA A 224 19.60 -12.80 3.05
N SER A 225 18.65 -12.46 2.18
CA SER A 225 17.63 -11.44 2.42
C SER A 225 16.61 -11.87 3.47
N LEU A 226 16.14 -13.13 3.40
CA LEU A 226 15.21 -13.70 4.38
C LEU A 226 15.92 -13.90 5.73
N LEU A 227 17.16 -14.39 5.71
CA LEU A 227 18.01 -14.49 6.89
C LEU A 227 18.13 -13.14 7.61
N ASN A 228 18.50 -12.07 6.89
CA ASN A 228 18.62 -10.74 7.50
C ASN A 228 17.30 -10.20 8.02
N PHE A 229 16.19 -10.37 7.29
CA PHE A 229 14.88 -9.91 7.71
C PHE A 229 14.46 -10.53 9.04
N TYR A 230 14.48 -11.87 9.12
CA TYR A 230 14.09 -12.58 10.33
C TYR A 230 15.08 -12.34 11.48
N PHE A 231 16.37 -12.21 11.20
CA PHE A 231 17.36 -11.90 12.23
C PHE A 231 17.14 -10.51 12.86
N GLN A 232 16.91 -9.48 12.04
CA GLN A 232 16.69 -8.11 12.54
C GLN A 232 15.38 -7.99 13.33
N ASN A 233 14.31 -8.63 12.86
CA ASN A 233 13.05 -8.68 13.62
C ASN A 233 13.24 -9.42 14.95
N GLY A 234 13.96 -10.55 14.96
CA GLY A 234 14.26 -11.27 16.21
C GLY A 234 15.00 -10.40 17.23
N GLN A 235 15.97 -9.60 16.79
CA GLN A 235 16.71 -8.66 17.68
C GLN A 235 15.83 -7.53 18.21
N LYS A 236 14.95 -6.99 17.36
CA LYS A 236 14.01 -5.94 17.75
C LYS A 236 13.03 -6.46 18.81
N GLU A 237 12.40 -7.60 18.57
CA GLU A 237 11.46 -8.23 19.52
C GLU A 237 12.15 -8.60 20.84
N LEU A 238 13.43 -9.01 20.79
CA LEU A 238 14.24 -9.27 22.00
C LEU A 238 14.43 -7.99 22.83
N TYR A 239 14.74 -6.86 22.18
CA TYR A 239 14.91 -5.58 22.85
C TYR A 239 13.59 -5.07 23.47
N GLU A 240 12.48 -5.33 22.80
CA GLU A 240 11.13 -4.99 23.27
C GLU A 240 10.58 -5.98 24.31
N LYS A 241 11.36 -7.01 24.69
CA LYS A 241 11.00 -8.08 25.64
C LYS A 241 9.85 -8.97 25.18
N ASN A 242 9.62 -9.04 23.87
CA ASN A 242 8.68 -9.96 23.23
C ASN A 242 9.40 -11.28 22.90
N TYR A 243 9.80 -12.01 23.94
CA TYR A 243 10.74 -13.12 23.81
C TYR A 243 10.24 -14.26 22.91
N LEU A 244 8.95 -14.58 22.95
CA LEU A 244 8.37 -15.63 22.09
C LEU A 244 8.45 -15.25 20.60
N SER A 245 8.08 -14.01 20.27
CA SER A 245 8.20 -13.46 18.91
C SER A 245 9.65 -13.40 18.45
N SER A 246 10.57 -13.08 19.37
CA SER A 246 12.01 -13.07 19.12
C SER A 246 12.53 -14.47 18.75
N ILE A 247 12.16 -15.50 19.53
CA ILE A 247 12.53 -16.91 19.29
C ILE A 247 12.05 -17.36 17.92
N ILE A 248 10.77 -17.13 17.60
CA ILE A 248 10.17 -17.52 16.32
C ILE A 248 10.92 -16.90 15.14
N ASN A 249 11.28 -15.62 15.26
CA ASN A 249 12.04 -14.93 14.22
C ASN A 249 13.45 -15.52 14.07
N PHE A 250 14.17 -15.80 15.16
CA PHE A 250 15.48 -16.46 15.04
C PHE A 250 15.38 -17.89 14.48
N GLU A 251 14.34 -18.65 14.81
CA GLU A 251 14.11 -19.98 14.21
C GLU A 251 13.80 -19.90 12.71
N LYS A 252 12.99 -18.93 12.27
CA LYS A 252 12.75 -18.67 10.84
C LYS A 252 14.05 -18.26 10.14
N ALA A 253 14.91 -17.47 10.79
CA ALA A 253 16.21 -17.08 10.25
C ALA A 253 17.16 -18.29 10.06
N LEU A 254 17.13 -19.28 10.97
CA LEU A 254 17.96 -20.51 10.88
C LEU A 254 17.71 -21.32 9.60
N GLN A 255 16.49 -21.29 9.05
CA GLN A 255 16.12 -22.05 7.85
C GLN A 255 16.83 -21.58 6.58
N TYR A 256 17.45 -20.40 6.61
CA TYR A 256 18.08 -19.77 5.46
C TYR A 256 19.61 -19.66 5.56
N LEU A 257 20.23 -20.29 6.58
CA LEU A 257 21.69 -20.38 6.70
C LEU A 257 22.27 -21.46 5.77
N ASP A 258 23.31 -21.12 5.01
CA ASP A 258 23.96 -22.04 4.07
C ASP A 258 25.10 -22.87 4.72
N HIS A 259 25.63 -22.48 5.89
CA HIS A 259 26.72 -23.18 6.60
C HIS A 259 26.59 -23.11 8.14
N GLU A 260 26.93 -24.21 8.84
CA GLU A 260 26.80 -24.35 10.30
C GLU A 260 27.67 -23.38 11.12
N GLU A 261 28.83 -22.96 10.62
CA GLU A 261 29.76 -22.09 11.37
C GLU A 261 29.22 -20.66 11.63
N SER A 262 28.19 -20.22 10.89
CA SER A 262 27.54 -18.90 11.08
C SER A 262 26.32 -18.94 12.00
N ALA A 263 25.88 -20.13 12.43
CA ALA A 263 24.70 -20.31 13.27
C ALA A 263 24.92 -19.93 14.75
N ALA A 264 26.18 -19.82 15.18
CA ALA A 264 26.55 -19.51 16.56
C ALA A 264 25.96 -18.18 17.06
N ILE A 265 25.88 -17.17 16.19
CA ILE A 265 25.29 -15.86 16.54
C ILE A 265 23.77 -15.99 16.71
N LEU A 266 23.08 -16.69 15.81
CA LEU A 266 21.64 -16.92 15.96
C LEU A 266 21.34 -17.74 17.21
N TYR A 267 22.03 -18.86 17.42
CA TYR A 267 21.85 -19.68 18.62
C TYR A 267 22.12 -18.92 19.92
N TYR A 268 23.09 -18.00 19.91
CA TYR A 268 23.34 -17.10 21.03
C TYR A 268 22.14 -16.18 21.31
N TYR A 269 21.57 -15.53 20.29
CA TYR A 269 20.41 -14.65 20.47
C TYR A 269 19.11 -15.40 20.78
N THR A 270 18.90 -16.57 20.17
CA THR A 270 17.81 -17.49 20.55
C THR A 270 17.97 -17.92 22.00
N GLY A 271 19.18 -18.29 22.42
CA GLY A 271 19.50 -18.61 23.80
C GLY A 271 19.15 -17.46 24.74
N LEU A 272 19.63 -16.24 24.47
CA LEU A 272 19.29 -15.04 25.26
C LEU A 272 17.79 -14.81 25.40
N ALA A 273 17.00 -15.09 24.36
CA ALA A 273 15.54 -14.98 24.41
C ALA A 273 14.88 -16.08 25.27
N PHE A 274 15.50 -17.25 25.41
CA PHE A 274 15.00 -18.34 26.26
C PHE A 274 15.32 -18.16 27.76
N ILE A 275 16.37 -17.41 28.11
CA ILE A 275 16.81 -17.21 29.51
C ILE A 275 16.34 -15.89 30.16
N ASN A 276 15.61 -15.03 29.45
CA ASN A 276 15.07 -13.75 29.96
C ASN A 276 13.54 -13.68 29.88
#